data_AF-A0A6M8EVL5-F1
#
_entry.id   AF-A0A6M8EVL5-F1
#
_cell.length_a   1.000
_cell.length_b   1.000
_cell.length_c   1.000
_cell.angle_alpha   90.00
_cell.angle_beta   90.00
_cell.angle_gamma   90.00
#
_symmetry.space_group_name_H-M   'P 1'
#
loop_
_entity.id
_entity.type
_entity.pdbx_description
1 polymer ?
#
loop_
_entity_poly.entity_id
_entity_poly.type
_entity_poly.pdbx_seq_one_letter_code
_entity_poly.pdbx_strand_id
1 'polypeptide(L)' 'MAEIKDIEQSNFEDKIIKAKELLEKLSNPQITLSDSINVYKTGVKELEDAQKLLDEAKLIFSTQTKF' A
#
# COMPACT_ATOMS: atom_id res chain seq x y z
N MET A 1 21.55 2.71 -12.65
CA MET A 1 20.43 3.60 -12.27
C MET A 1 19.04 3.06 -12.58
N ALA A 2 18.84 2.16 -13.55
CA ALA A 2 17.49 1.64 -13.87
C ALA A 2 16.90 0.74 -12.77
N GLU A 3 17.72 -0.04 -12.06
CA GLU A 3 17.26 -1.04 -11.09
C GLU A 3 16.55 -0.46 -9.85
N ILE A 4 16.80 0.79 -9.46
CA ILE A 4 16.21 1.37 -8.24
C ILE A 4 14.72 1.69 -8.44
N LYS A 5 14.32 2.01 -9.68
CA LYS A 5 12.94 2.44 -10.01
C LYS A 5 11.97 1.26 -9.99
N ASP A 6 12.40 0.08 -10.41
CA ASP A 6 11.60 -1.14 -10.40
C ASP A 6 11.38 -1.68 -8.97
N ILE A 7 12.38 -1.53 -8.08
CA ILE A 7 12.28 -2.00 -6.68
C ILE A 7 11.24 -1.20 -5.89
N GLU A 8 11.20 0.12 -6.04
CA GLU A 8 10.21 0.97 -5.36
C GLU A 8 8.79 0.75 -5.90
N GLN A 9 8.66 0.54 -7.21
CA GLN A 9 7.37 0.30 -7.85
C GLN A 9 6.77 -1.06 -7.44
N SER A 10 7.60 -2.11 -7.34
CA SER A 10 7.18 -3.39 -6.75
C SER A 10 6.69 -3.22 -5.31
N ASN A 11 7.33 -2.38 -4.50
CA ASN A 11 6.97 -2.22 -3.10
C ASN A 11 5.60 -1.53 -2.92
N PHE A 12 5.25 -0.55 -3.77
CA PHE A 12 3.93 0.07 -3.75
C PHE A 12 2.84 -0.90 -4.21
N GLU A 13 3.02 -1.58 -5.34
CA GLU A 13 2.02 -2.53 -5.84
C GLU A 13 1.82 -3.71 -4.88
N ASP A 14 2.89 -4.23 -4.29
CA ASP A 14 2.81 -5.29 -3.28
C ASP A 14 2.00 -4.88 -2.05
N LYS A 15 2.13 -3.61 -1.60
CA LYS A 15 1.34 -3.07 -0.48
C LYS A 15 -0.15 -2.96 -0.84
N ILE A 16 -0.46 -2.51 -2.05
CA ILE A 16 -1.85 -2.45 -2.54
C ILE A 16 -2.46 -3.85 -2.67
N ILE A 17 -1.71 -4.82 -3.20
CA ILE A 17 -2.14 -6.21 -3.30
C ILE A 17 -2.42 -6.78 -1.91
N LYS A 18 -1.50 -6.61 -0.95
CA LYS A 18 -1.70 -7.05 0.43
C LYS A 18 -2.91 -6.40 1.09
N ALA A 19 -3.12 -5.09 0.90
CA ALA A 19 -4.30 -4.42 1.42
C ALA A 19 -5.61 -5.00 0.85
N LYS A 20 -5.62 -5.32 -0.45
CA LYS A 20 -6.75 -6.01 -1.11
C LYS A 20 -7.01 -7.40 -0.52
N GLU A 21 -5.97 -8.22 -0.35
CA GLU A 21 -6.10 -9.55 0.26
C GLU A 21 -6.62 -9.47 1.70
N LEU A 22 -6.19 -8.47 2.47
CA LEU A 22 -6.67 -8.24 3.83
C LEU A 22 -8.16 -7.83 3.84
N LEU A 23 -8.59 -6.99 2.90
CA LEU A 23 -10.00 -6.63 2.72
C LEU A 23 -10.86 -7.84 2.30
N GLU A 24 -10.36 -8.72 1.43
CA GLU A 24 -11.05 -9.97 1.10
C GLU A 24 -11.18 -10.89 2.32
N LYS A 25 -10.15 -10.98 3.18
CA LYS A 25 -10.23 -11.72 4.45
C LYS A 25 -11.30 -11.17 5.38
N LEU A 26 -11.55 -9.86 5.40
CA LEU A 26 -12.65 -9.26 6.16
C LEU A 26 -14.03 -9.62 5.59
N SER A 27 -14.10 -9.99 4.31
CA SER A 27 -15.34 -10.43 3.67
C SER A 27 -15.67 -11.89 3.99
N ASN A 28 -14.76 -12.63 4.64
CA ASN A 28 -14.99 -13.99 5.08
C ASN A 28 -15.82 -14.01 6.38
N PRO A 29 -17.06 -14.56 6.37
CA PRO A 29 -17.91 -14.61 7.56
C PRO A 29 -17.38 -15.50 8.68
N GLN A 30 -16.35 -16.33 8.44
CA GLN A 30 -15.69 -17.17 9.44
C GLN A 30 -14.58 -16.44 10.22
N ILE A 31 -14.30 -15.17 9.91
CA ILE A 31 -13.29 -14.40 10.65
C ILE A 31 -13.79 -14.08 12.06
N THR A 32 -12.92 -14.26 13.06
CA THR A 32 -13.26 -13.86 14.44
C THR A 32 -13.25 -12.33 14.56
N LEU A 33 -14.00 -11.77 15.50
CA LEU A 33 -14.03 -10.32 15.72
C LEU A 33 -12.64 -9.74 16.07
N SER A 34 -11.84 -10.49 16.81
CA SER A 34 -10.46 -10.11 17.14
C SER A 34 -9.58 -10.08 15.89
N ASP A 35 -9.71 -11.10 15.04
CA ASP A 35 -8.95 -11.17 13.79
C ASP A 35 -9.40 -10.11 12.80
N SER A 36 -10.69 -9.79 12.71
CA SER A 36 -11.18 -8.74 11.82
C SER A 36 -10.67 -7.36 12.22
N ILE A 37 -10.56 -7.06 13.52
CA ILE A 37 -9.93 -5.81 13.98
C ILE A 37 -8.44 -5.77 13.62
N ASN A 38 -7.72 -6.88 13.79
CA ASN A 38 -6.30 -6.97 13.45
C ASN A 38 -6.06 -6.83 11.94
N VAL A 39 -6.85 -7.54 11.13
CA VAL A 39 -6.79 -7.49 9.66
C VAL A 39 -7.15 -6.10 9.16
N TYR A 40 -8.18 -5.46 9.71
CA TYR A 40 -8.55 -4.09 9.38
C TYR A 40 -7.42 -3.11 9.70
N LYS A 41 -6.87 -3.13 10.92
CA LYS A 41 -5.74 -2.26 11.30
C LYS A 41 -4.53 -2.45 10.38
N THR A 42 -4.23 -3.70 10.02
CA THR A 42 -3.11 -4.02 9.13
C THR A 42 -3.39 -3.51 7.72
N GLY A 43 -4.58 -3.73 7.19
CA GLY A 43 -4.97 -3.27 5.85
C GLY A 43 -4.97 -1.74 5.73
N VAL A 44 -5.47 -1.04 6.75
CA VAL A 44 -5.41 0.43 6.82
C VAL A 44 -3.97 0.93 6.81
N LYS A 45 -3.08 0.29 7.57
CA LYS A 45 -1.67 0.67 7.63
C LYS A 45 -0.95 0.45 6.29
N GLU A 46 -1.21 -0.66 5.61
CA GLU A 46 -0.62 -0.92 4.28
C GLU A 46 -1.10 0.11 3.25
N LEU A 47 -2.38 0.53 3.32
CA LEU A 47 -2.91 1.61 2.47
C LEU A 47 -2.27 2.97 2.78
N GLU A 48 -2.06 3.31 4.05
CA GLU A 48 -1.37 4.54 4.46
C GLU A 48 0.08 4.58 3.95
N ASP A 49 0.80 3.46 4.06
CA ASP A 49 2.17 3.35 3.56
C ASP A 49 2.22 3.48 2.02
N ALA A 50 1.28 2.84 1.33
CA ALA A 50 1.15 2.99 -0.12
C ALA A 50 0.85 4.45 -0.51
N GLN A 51 -0.06 5.11 0.22
CA GLN A 51 -0.39 6.51 -0.02
C GLN A 51 0.83 7.43 0.15
N LYS A 52 1.65 7.21 1.18
CA LYS A 52 2.91 7.97 1.36
C LYS A 52 3.87 7.80 0.19
N LEU A 53 4.08 6.57 -0.27
CA LEU A 53 4.93 6.30 -1.44
C LEU A 53 4.42 7.04 -2.68
N LEU A 54 3.10 7.06 -2.89
CA LEU A 54 2.48 7.79 -4.00
C LEU A 54 2.68 9.31 -3.89
N ASP A 55 2.54 9.87 -2.69
CA ASP A 55 2.68 11.30 -2.46
C ASP A 55 4.15 11.75 -2.59
N GLU A 56 5.11 10.94 -2.13
CA GLU A 56 6.54 11.16 -2.37
C GLU A 56 6.88 11.12 -3.86
N ALA A 57 6.38 10.12 -4.59
CA ALA A 57 6.58 10.02 -6.04
C ALA A 57 6.00 11.23 -6.79
N LYS A 58 4.79 11.70 -6.40
CA LYS A 58 4.18 12.92 -6.96
C LYS A 58 4.99 14.18 -6.66
N LEU A 59 5.54 14.29 -5.45
CA LEU A 59 6.39 15.42 -5.05
C LEU A 59 7.69 15.47 -5.87
N ILE A 60 8.34 14.32 -6.06
CA ILE A 60 9.55 14.20 -6.90
C ILE A 60 9.23 14.55 -8.36
N PHE A 61 8.11 14.05 -8.89
CA PHE A 61 7.70 14.35 -10.26
C PHE A 61 7.44 15.85 -10.47
N SER A 62 6.68 16.47 -9.57
CA SER A 62 6.31 17.90 -9.65
C SER A 62 7.48 18.86 -9.44
N THR A 63 8.52 18.44 -8.72
CA THR A 63 9.77 19.21 -8.58
C THR A 63 10.67 19.09 -9.82
N GLN A 64 10.71 17.93 -10.48
CA GLN A 64 11.45 17.75 -11.74
C GLN A 64 10.77 18.41 -12.95
N THR A 65 9.45 18.61 -12.97
CA THR A 65 8.76 19.28 -14.08
C THR A 65 8.86 20.82 -14.05
N LYS A 66 9.44 21.40 -13.00
CA LYS A 66 9.61 22.85 -12.85
C LYS A 66 10.96 23.39 -13.34
N PHE A 67 11.81 22.54 -13.92
CA PHE A 67 13.10 22.92 -14.52
C PHE A 67 13.11 22.63 -16.02
#